data_AF-A0A497AVA8-F1
#
_entry.id   AF-A0A497AVA8-F1
#
_cell.length_a   1.000
_cell.length_b   1.000
_cell.length_c   1.000
_cell.angle_alpha   90.00
_cell.angle_beta   90.00
_cell.angle_gamma   90.00
#
_symmetry.space_group_name_H-M   'P 1'
#
loop_
_entity.id
_entity.type
_entity.pdbx_description
1 polymer ?
#
loop_
_entity_poly.entity_id
_entity_poly.type
_entity_poly.pdbx_seq_one_letter_code
_entity_poly.pdbx_strand_id
1 'polypeptide(L)' 'MNAKQQITNRIREVYQVEPYKVFKGLEHSGYGWYYQPFGENAIYLGKNKNDAIAELGNIAIEWREAR' A
#
# COMPACT_ATOMS: atom_id res chain seq x y z
N MET A 1 -14.45 -5.14 -9.43
CA MET A 1 -13.73 -4.29 -8.46
C MET A 1 -12.38 -3.90 -9.05
N ASN A 2 -12.03 -2.61 -9.12
CA ASN A 2 -10.75 -2.17 -9.71
C ASN A 2 -9.60 -2.33 -8.69
N ALA A 3 -8.38 -2.64 -9.15
CA ALA A 3 -7.20 -2.90 -8.33
C ALA A 3 -6.90 -1.80 -7.31
N LYS A 4 -7.09 -0.52 -7.68
CA LYS A 4 -6.93 0.63 -6.78
C LYS A 4 -7.85 0.53 -5.56
N GLN A 5 -9.12 0.16 -5.74
CA GLN A 5 -10.08 0.02 -4.65
C GLN A 5 -9.70 -1.11 -3.69
N GLN A 6 -9.23 -2.24 -4.22
CA GLN A 6 -8.80 -3.38 -3.40
C GLN A 6 -7.59 -3.00 -2.51
N ILE A 7 -6.62 -2.29 -3.09
CA ILE A 7 -5.43 -1.81 -2.36
C ILE A 7 -5.84 -0.77 -1.30
N THR A 8 -6.69 0.21 -1.66
CA THR A 8 -7.21 1.20 -0.70
C THR A 8 -7.93 0.53 0.47
N ASN A 9 -8.82 -0.44 0.21
CA ASN A 9 -9.51 -1.16 1.28
C ASN A 9 -8.51 -1.90 2.17
N ARG A 10 -7.51 -2.56 1.59
CA ARG A 10 -6.50 -3.29 2.35
C ARG A 10 -5.65 -2.36 3.23
N ILE A 11 -5.26 -1.19 2.73
CA ILE A 11 -4.55 -0.18 3.53
C ILE A 11 -5.37 0.23 4.75
N ARG A 12 -6.68 0.45 4.57
CA ARG A 12 -7.59 0.79 5.67
C ARG A 12 -7.71 -0.32 6.70
N GLU A 13 -7.74 -1.58 6.28
CA GLU A 13 -7.77 -2.73 7.20
C GLU A 13 -6.49 -2.84 8.04
N VAL A 14 -5.33 -2.57 7.42
CA VAL A 14 -4.02 -2.78 8.03
C VAL A 14 -3.63 -1.62 8.93
N TYR A 15 -3.66 -0.40 8.40
CA TYR A 15 -3.17 0.78 9.09
C TYR A 15 -4.27 1.52 9.84
N GLN A 16 -5.55 1.17 9.62
CA GLN A 16 -6.70 1.92 10.14
C GLN A 16 -6.70 3.41 9.76
N VAL A 17 -5.91 3.79 8.75
CA VAL A 17 -5.84 5.15 8.19
C VAL A 17 -6.46 5.20 6.81
N GLU A 18 -7.04 6.35 6.46
CA GLU A 18 -7.47 6.62 5.10
C GLU A 18 -6.27 7.12 4.28
N PRO A 19 -5.83 6.40 3.23
CA PRO A 19 -4.72 6.86 2.42
C PRO A 19 -5.12 8.11 1.64
N TYR A 20 -4.28 9.15 1.66
CA TYR A 20 -4.51 10.36 0.87
C TYR A 20 -4.51 10.06 -0.63
N LYS A 21 -3.60 9.18 -1.08
CA LYS A 21 -3.51 8.78 -2.49
C LYS A 21 -3.02 7.36 -2.65
N VAL A 22 -3.69 6.62 -3.54
CA VAL A 22 -3.21 5.34 -4.07
C VAL A 22 -3.10 5.45 -5.58
N PHE A 23 -1.91 5.18 -6.12
CA PHE A 23 -1.64 5.37 -7.55
C PHE A 23 -0.60 4.36 -8.05
N LYS A 24 -0.58 4.16 -9.37
CA LYS A 24 0.54 3.51 -10.04
C LYS A 24 1.50 4.59 -10.56
N GLY A 25 2.79 4.41 -10.34
CA GLY A 25 3.82 5.35 -10.78
C GLY A 25 5.10 4.62 -11.19
N LEU A 26 5.97 5.34 -11.90
CA LEU A 26 7.35 4.92 -12.11
C LEU A 26 8.20 5.34 -10.92
N GLU A 27 8.97 4.41 -10.36
CA GLU A 27 10.20 4.70 -9.62
C GLU A 27 11.41 4.75 -10.55
N HIS A 28 12.53 5.23 -10.01
CA HIS A 28 13.88 5.08 -10.60
C HIS A 28 14.18 3.64 -11.07
N SER A 29 13.53 2.60 -10.52
CA SER A 29 13.71 1.19 -10.89
C SER A 29 12.49 0.50 -11.52
N GLY A 30 11.42 1.23 -11.90
CA GLY A 30 10.31 0.67 -12.68
C GLY A 30 8.89 1.04 -12.23
N TYR A 31 7.87 0.47 -12.89
CA TYR A 31 6.45 0.77 -12.65
C TYR A 31 5.88 -0.07 -11.50
N GLY A 32 5.17 0.56 -10.56
CA GLY A 32 4.50 -0.15 -9.46
C GLY A 32 3.44 0.66 -8.73
N TRP A 33 2.88 0.05 -7.68
CA TRP A 33 1.86 0.64 -6.81
C TRP A 33 2.49 1.34 -5.63
N TYR A 34 1.92 2.49 -5.28
CA TYR A 34 2.30 3.30 -4.14
C TYR A 34 1.05 3.70 -3.37
N TYR A 35 1.22 3.83 -2.05
CA TYR A 35 0.29 4.59 -1.23
C TYR A 35 1.02 5.74 -0.55
N GLN A 36 0.34 6.88 -0.46
CA GLN A 36 0.87 8.06 0.20
C GLN A 36 -0.08 8.46 1.33
N PRO A 37 0.38 8.44 2.60
CA PRO A 37 -0.32 9.06 3.71
C PRO A 37 -0.34 10.58 3.57
N PHE A 38 -1.30 11.26 4.21
CA PHE A 38 -1.35 12.71 4.18
C PHE A 38 -0.12 13.31 4.88
N GLY A 39 0.60 14.21 4.21
CA GLY A 39 1.79 14.86 4.77
C GLY A 39 3.06 13.99 4.82
N GLU A 40 3.01 12.76 4.29
CA GLU A 40 4.15 11.85 4.27
C GLU A 40 4.58 11.49 2.84
N ASN A 41 5.75 10.87 2.73
CA ASN A 41 6.28 10.36 1.48
C ASN A 41 5.47 9.16 0.98
N ALA A 42 5.47 8.95 -0.33
CA ALA A 42 4.85 7.78 -0.92
C ALA A 42 5.63 6.52 -0.55
N ILE A 43 4.92 5.47 -0.12
CA ILE A 43 5.46 4.18 0.24
C ILE A 43 5.16 3.21 -0.89
N TYR A 44 6.21 2.55 -1.37
CA TYR A 44 6.12 1.54 -2.40
C TYR A 44 5.47 0.27 -1.86
N LEU A 45 4.52 -0.28 -2.61
CA LEU A 45 3.79 -1.50 -2.24
C LEU A 45 4.15 -2.70 -3.11
N GLY A 46 4.60 -2.49 -4.35
CA GLY A 46 4.95 -3.60 -5.24
C GLY A 46 4.63 -3.36 -6.71
N LYS A 47 5.18 -4.20 -7.59
CA LYS A 47 5.11 -4.02 -9.05
C LYS A 47 3.72 -4.28 -9.63
N ASN A 48 2.97 -5.19 -9.02
CA ASN A 48 1.61 -5.52 -9.43
C ASN A 48 0.65 -5.53 -8.21
N LYS A 49 -0.64 -5.77 -8.49
CA LYS A 49 -1.69 -5.74 -7.46
C LYS A 49 -1.48 -6.79 -6.37
N ASN A 50 -1.02 -7.98 -6.73
CA ASN A 50 -0.88 -9.09 -5.78
C ASN A 50 0.30 -8.83 -4.83
N ASP A 51 1.43 -8.35 -5.36
CA ASP A 51 2.56 -7.91 -4.52
C ASP A 51 2.13 -6.81 -3.54
N ALA A 52 1.40 -5.79 -4.03
CA ALA A 52 0.91 -4.71 -3.18
C ALA A 52 0.01 -5.18 -2.04
N ILE A 53 -0.85 -6.17 -2.29
CA ILE A 53 -1.73 -6.73 -1.25
C ILE A 53 -0.92 -7.60 -0.27
N ALA A 54 0.05 -8.37 -0.76
CA ALA A 54 0.92 -9.21 0.06
C ALA A 54 1.79 -8.36 0.99
N GLU A 55 2.39 -7.30 0.49
CA GLU A 55 3.23 -6.38 1.28
C GLU A 55 2.43 -5.72 2.40
N LEU A 56 1.21 -5.25 2.10
CA LEU A 56 0.30 -4.75 3.13
C LEU A 56 -0.04 -5.83 4.16
N GLY A 57 -0.14 -7.10 3.75
CA GLY A 57 -0.34 -8.22 4.66
C GLY A 57 0.84 -8.46 5.59
N ASN A 58 2.08 -8.43 5.08
CA ASN A 58 3.29 -8.58 5.88
C ASN A 58 3.41 -7.48 6.92
N ILE A 59 3.21 -6.23 6.52
CA ILE A 59 3.28 -5.10 7.45
C ILE A 59 2.22 -5.24 8.55
N ALA A 60 1.01 -5.68 8.22
CA ALA A 60 -0.03 -5.92 9.23
C ALA A 60 0.37 -6.95 10.30
N ILE A 61 1.15 -7.96 9.91
CA ILE A 61 1.65 -9.00 10.82
C ILE A 61 2.76 -8.41 11.70
N GLU A 62 3.75 -7.73 11.11
CA GLU A 62 4.86 -7.11 11.86
C GLU A 62 4.36 -6.15 12.95
N TRP A 63 3.35 -5.33 12.65
CA TRP A 63 2.77 -4.40 13.63
C TRP A 63 1.97 -5.09 14.74
N ARG A 64 1.40 -6.27 14.48
CA ARG A 64 0.72 -7.07 15.51
C ARG A 64 1.71 -7.76 16.44
N GLU A 65 2.85 -8.20 15.91
CA GLU A 65 3.88 -8.90 16.68
C GLU A 65 4.79 -7.93 17.47
N ALA A 66 4.93 -6.69 17.02
CA ALA A 66 5.69 -5.65 17.71
C ALA A 66 4.96 -5.03 18.94
N ARG A 67 3.79 -5.55 19.33
CA ARG A 67 2.92 -4.99 20.37
C ARG A 67 2.71 -5.95 21.53
#